data_AF-A0AAV4PNS4-F1
#
_entry.id   AF-A0AAV4PNS4-F1
#
_cell.length_a   1.000
_cell.length_b   1.000
_cell.length_c   1.000
_cell.angle_alpha   90.00
_cell.angle_beta   90.00
_cell.angle_gamma   90.00
#
_symmetry.space_group_name_H-M   'P 1'
#
loop_
_entity.id
_entity.type
_entity.pdbx_description
1 polymer ?
#
loop_
_entity_poly.entity_id
_entity_poly.type
_entity_poly.pdbx_seq_one_letter_code
_entity_poly.pdbx_strand_id
1 'polypeptide(L)'
;MNYFYCTYRSPKPPFLKVVESTTSTILLEWESTNGKGTPVSGYVLHWREHGLEWAEVQIPSEKTDHKFTGLNCGTSYKFLYYSLQYYGERTTK
;
A
#
# COMPACT_ATOMS: atom_id res chain seq x y z
N MET A 1 5.12 25.09 17.62
CA MET A 1 4.17 24.32 16.79
C MET A 1 4.90 23.08 16.31
N ASN A 2 4.50 21.92 16.83
CA ASN A 2 5.10 20.64 16.44
C ASN A 2 4.46 20.22 15.11
N TYR A 3 5.28 20.01 14.08
CA TYR A 3 4.81 19.52 12.79
C TYR A 3 5.05 18.02 12.73
N PHE A 4 3.95 17.25 12.78
CA PHE A 4 3.95 15.85 12.40
C PHE A 4 3.91 15.78 10.88
N TYR A 5 4.82 15.05 10.25
CA TYR A 5 4.77 14.81 8.81
C TYR A 5 4.59 13.32 8.55
N CYS A 6 3.53 13.00 7.80
CA CYS A 6 3.31 11.66 7.26
C CYS A 6 4.26 11.46 6.09
N THR A 7 5.04 10.37 6.10
CA THR A 7 5.84 10.00 4.93
C THR A 7 5.28 8.75 4.27
N TYR A 8 5.35 8.76 2.95
CA TYR A 8 4.93 7.66 2.11
C TYR A 8 6.17 6.94 1.61
N ARG A 9 6.49 5.82 2.24
CA ARG A 9 7.66 5.04 1.83
C ARG A 9 7.17 3.98 0.86
N SER A 10 7.64 4.06 -0.39
CA SER A 10 7.52 2.95 -1.33
C SER A 10 8.40 1.80 -0.81
N PRO A 11 7.81 0.67 -0.41
CA PRO A 11 8.54 -0.50 0.02
C PRO A 11 9.15 -1.14 -1.23
N LYS A 12 10.46 -1.42 -1.17
CA LYS A 12 11.18 -2.08 -2.26
C LYS A 12 10.62 -3.51 -2.45
N PRO A 13 10.49 -4.05 -3.66
CA PRO A 13 10.13 -5.48 -3.83
C PRO A 13 11.12 -6.33 -3.00
N PRO A 14 10.67 -7.24 -2.10
CA PRO A 14 9.65 -8.29 -2.30
C PRO A 14 8.39 -8.18 -1.42
N PHE A 15 8.08 -6.98 -0.87
CA PHE A 15 7.01 -6.86 0.11
C PHE A 15 5.60 -7.04 -0.44
N LEU A 16 5.32 -6.80 -1.73
CA LEU A 16 3.98 -6.98 -2.31
C LEU A 16 3.97 -8.19 -3.25
N LYS A 17 3.07 -9.14 -3.00
CA LYS A 17 2.91 -10.37 -3.77
C LYS A 17 1.46 -10.49 -4.26
N VAL A 18 1.31 -10.94 -5.50
CA VAL A 18 0.01 -11.36 -6.02
C VAL A 18 -0.14 -12.84 -5.67
N VAL A 19 -1.06 -13.15 -4.76
CA VAL A 19 -1.31 -14.53 -4.31
C VAL A 19 -2.28 -15.22 -5.25
N GLU A 20 -3.34 -14.52 -5.65
CA GLU A 20 -4.32 -15.02 -6.61
C GLU A 20 -4.70 -13.94 -7.62
N SER A 21 -4.91 -14.35 -8.86
CA SER A 21 -5.52 -13.52 -9.89
C SER A 21 -6.49 -14.35 -10.72
N THR A 22 -7.71 -13.85 -10.85
CA THR A 22 -8.77 -14.43 -11.68
C THR A 22 -9.20 -13.40 -12.71
N THR A 23 -10.19 -13.74 -13.52
CA THR A 23 -10.78 -12.82 -14.51
C THR A 23 -11.46 -11.60 -13.89
N SER A 24 -11.82 -11.65 -12.61
CA SER A 24 -12.58 -10.58 -11.94
C SER A 24 -12.11 -10.25 -10.52
N THR A 25 -11.08 -10.93 -10.02
CA THR A 25 -10.54 -10.70 -8.67
C THR A 25 -9.03 -10.81 -8.63
N ILE A 26 -8.37 -10.00 -7.80
CA ILE A 26 -6.94 -10.11 -7.52
C ILE A 26 -6.73 -10.04 -6.02
N LEU A 27 -6.05 -11.04 -5.45
CA LEU A 27 -5.63 -11.07 -4.05
C LEU A 27 -4.17 -10.63 -3.96
N LEU A 28 -3.94 -9.52 -3.28
CA LEU A 28 -2.62 -9.04 -2.93
C LEU A 28 -2.32 -9.35 -1.47
N GLU A 29 -1.10 -9.77 -1.20
CA GLU A 29 -0.57 -9.96 0.15
C GLU A 29 0.78 -9.26 0.26
N TRP A 30 1.07 -8.71 1.42
CA TRP A 30 2.33 -8.07 1.70
C TRP A 30 2.84 -8.31 3.11
N GLU A 31 4.16 -8.31 3.28
CA GLU A 31 4.74 -8.45 4.60
C GLU A 31 4.74 -7.11 5.35
N SER A 32 4.39 -7.15 6.64
CA SER A 32 4.44 -5.96 7.49
C SER A 32 5.89 -5.48 7.65
N THR A 33 6.14 -4.21 7.35
CA THR A 33 7.49 -3.62 7.46
C THR A 33 7.86 -3.18 8.88
N ASN A 34 7.21 -3.73 9.92
CA ASN A 34 7.37 -3.37 11.33
C ASN A 34 8.77 -3.60 11.94
N GLY A 35 9.78 -4.02 11.15
CA GLY A 35 11.09 -4.43 11.65
C GLY A 35 12.23 -3.40 11.60
N LYS A 36 12.06 -2.19 11.05
CA LYS A 36 13.20 -1.26 10.79
C LYS A 36 13.04 0.17 11.32
N GLY A 37 12.63 0.31 12.58
CA GLY A 37 12.83 1.53 13.38
C GLY A 37 11.72 2.59 13.32
N THR A 38 10.62 2.36 12.59
CA THR A 38 9.46 3.25 12.63
C THR A 38 8.18 2.40 12.56
N PRO A 39 7.22 2.57 13.50
CA PRO A 39 5.98 1.81 13.48
C PRO A 39 5.17 2.18 12.23
N VAL A 40 4.72 1.16 11.50
CA VAL A 40 3.80 1.37 10.38
C VAL A 40 2.40 1.58 10.95
N SER A 41 1.77 2.68 10.60
CA SER A 41 0.41 2.99 11.08
C SER A 41 -0.68 2.52 10.12
N GLY A 42 -0.31 2.25 8.88
CA GLY A 42 -1.20 1.68 7.90
C GLY A 42 -0.51 1.49 6.56
N TYR A 43 -1.28 1.04 5.61
CA TYR A 43 -0.85 0.85 4.25
C TYR A 43 -1.81 1.55 3.32
N VAL A 44 -1.31 1.90 2.15
CA VAL A 44 -2.15 2.46 1.11
C VAL A 44 -1.79 1.78 -0.21
N LEU A 45 -2.81 1.26 -0.85
CA LEU A 45 -2.75 0.60 -2.14
C LEU A 45 -3.28 1.56 -3.18
N HIS A 46 -2.46 1.87 -4.17
CA HIS A 46 -2.93 2.56 -5.37
C HIS A 46 -3.15 1.53 -6.45
N TRP A 47 -4.28 1.60 -7.11
CA TRP A 47 -4.59 0.73 -8.22
C TRP A 47 -5.23 1.52 -9.34
N ARG A 48 -5.01 1.08 -10.57
CA ARG A 48 -5.70 1.63 -11.73
C ARG A 48 -5.89 0.61 -12.82
N GLU A 49 -6.98 0.78 -13.55
CA GLU A 49 -7.19 0.20 -14.87
C GLU A 49 -6.36 0.97 -15.90
N HIS A 50 -5.93 0.27 -16.95
CA HIS A 50 -5.25 0.90 -18.08
C HIS A 50 -6.11 2.02 -18.69
N GLY A 51 -5.60 3.25 -18.66
CA GLY A 51 -6.31 4.42 -19.19
C GLY A 51 -7.21 5.15 -18.19
N LEU A 52 -7.31 4.67 -16.95
CA LEU A 52 -8.01 5.37 -15.86
C LEU A 52 -7.05 6.04 -14.88
N GLU A 53 -7.62 6.93 -14.08
CA GLU A 53 -6.97 7.58 -12.93
C GLU A 53 -6.64 6.56 -11.83
N TRP A 54 -5.68 6.92 -10.97
CA TRP A 54 -5.35 6.11 -9.81
C TRP A 54 -6.45 6.18 -8.75
N ALA A 55 -6.93 5.03 -8.34
CA ALA A 55 -7.73 4.86 -7.13
C ALA A 55 -6.82 4.48 -5.96
N GLU A 56 -7.17 4.93 -4.77
CA GLU A 56 -6.45 4.58 -3.54
C GLU A 56 -7.35 3.84 -2.56
N VAL A 57 -6.74 2.92 -1.81
CA VAL A 57 -7.38 2.18 -0.73
C VAL A 57 -6.48 2.21 0.48
N GLN A 58 -7.00 2.70 1.60
CA GLN A 58 -6.30 2.70 2.87
C GLN A 58 -6.60 1.40 3.62
N ILE A 59 -5.55 0.73 4.07
CA ILE A 59 -5.60 -0.54 4.79
C ILE A 59 -4.99 -0.32 6.18
N PRO A 60 -5.65 -0.74 7.27
CA PRO A 60 -5.08 -0.64 8.61
C PRO A 60 -3.80 -1.48 8.73
N SER A 61 -2.90 -1.11 9.63
CA SER A 61 -1.61 -1.81 9.81
C SER A 61 -1.73 -3.27 10.25
N GLU A 62 -2.87 -3.64 10.84
CA GLU A 62 -3.23 -5.01 11.23
C GLU A 62 -3.48 -5.94 10.05
N LYS A 63 -3.80 -5.37 8.87
CA LYS A 63 -4.07 -6.13 7.65
C LYS A 63 -2.89 -6.08 6.71
N THR A 64 -2.52 -7.25 6.23
CA THR A 64 -1.39 -7.49 5.33
C THR A 64 -1.85 -8.04 3.98
N ASP A 65 -3.16 -8.04 3.73
CA ASP A 65 -3.76 -8.56 2.52
C ASP A 65 -4.93 -7.67 2.06
N HIS A 66 -5.21 -7.70 0.77
CA HIS A 66 -6.40 -7.08 0.21
C HIS A 66 -6.84 -7.78 -1.07
N LYS A 67 -8.13 -8.08 -1.13
CA LYS A 67 -8.78 -8.65 -2.31
C LYS A 67 -9.51 -7.58 -3.10
N PHE A 68 -9.02 -7.30 -4.30
CA PHE A 68 -9.75 -6.53 -5.31
C PHE A 68 -10.79 -7.42 -5.98
N THR A 69 -12.01 -6.93 -6.12
CA THR A 69 -13.14 -7.62 -6.75
C THR A 69 -13.84 -6.72 -7.75
N GLY A 70 -14.54 -7.30 -8.72
CA GLY A 70 -15.24 -6.53 -9.75
C GLY A 70 -14.30 -6.00 -10.84
N LEU A 71 -13.18 -6.68 -11.05
CA LEU A 71 -12.26 -6.37 -12.14
C LEU A 71 -12.83 -6.87 -13.47
N ASN A 72 -12.47 -6.19 -14.56
CA ASN A 72 -12.86 -6.53 -15.91
C ASN A 72 -11.87 -7.53 -16.52
N CYS A 73 -12.40 -8.61 -17.09
CA CYS A 73 -11.57 -9.59 -17.78
C CYS A 73 -10.94 -8.98 -19.03
N GLY A 74 -9.65 -9.24 -19.25
CA GLY A 74 -8.90 -8.68 -20.38
C GLY A 74 -8.34 -7.27 -20.15
N THR A 75 -8.62 -6.65 -19.01
CA THR A 75 -8.04 -5.37 -18.62
C THR A 75 -6.69 -5.56 -17.91
N SER A 76 -5.72 -4.72 -18.26
CA SER A 76 -4.45 -4.63 -17.50
C SER A 76 -4.59 -3.68 -16.32
N TYR A 77 -4.35 -4.19 -15.12
CA TYR A 77 -4.36 -3.41 -13.89
C TYR A 77 -2.93 -3.16 -13.38
N LYS A 78 -2.68 -1.97 -12.84
CA LYS A 78 -1.44 -1.63 -12.15
C LYS A 78 -1.73 -1.44 -10.68
N PHE A 79 -0.93 -2.08 -9.82
CA PHE A 79 -1.01 -1.96 -8.37
C PHE A 79 0.32 -1.40 -7.85
N LEU A 80 0.23 -0.39 -6.99
CA LEU A 80 1.33 0.17 -6.23
C LEU A 80 0.95 0.09 -4.75
N TYR A 81 1.93 -0.18 -3.91
CA TYR A 81 1.73 -0.36 -2.49
C TYR A 81 2.70 0.53 -1.74
N TYR A 82 2.26 1.08 -0.62
CA TYR A 82 3.02 2.01 0.18
C TYR A 82 2.70 1.85 1.65
N SER A 83 3.73 1.97 2.49
CA SER A 83 3.58 1.97 3.94
C SER A 83 3.46 3.41 4.45
N LEU A 84 2.47 3.66 5.31
CA LEU A 84 2.34 4.90 6.06
C LEU A 84 3.14 4.81 7.37
N GLN A 85 4.11 5.70 7.50
CA GLN A 85 4.94 5.83 8.69
C GLN A 85 4.81 7.25 9.23
N TYR A 86 4.58 7.38 10.55
CA TYR A 86 4.74 8.65 11.24
C TYR A 86 6.18 8.77 11.73
N TYR A 87 6.93 9.73 11.20
CA TYR A 87 8.22 10.09 11.77
C TYR A 87 8.02 11.16 12.85
N GLY A 88 8.54 10.88 14.04
CA GLY A 88 8.62 11.83 15.14
C GLY A 88 9.66 12.92 14.90
N GLU A 89 9.36 14.10 15.45
CA GLU A 89 10.20 15.27 15.76
C GLU A 89 11.54 15.46 15.00
N ARG A 90 11.66 16.56 14.26
CA ARG A 90 12.96 17.21 14.10
C ARG A 90 13.13 18.16 15.27
N THR A 91 13.97 17.82 16.25
CA THR A 91 14.53 18.82 17.16
C THR A 91 15.56 19.62 16.35
N THR A 92 15.15 20.72 15.73
CA THR A 92 16.12 21.72 15.27
C THR A 92 16.68 22.37 16.53
N LYS A 93 17.92 22.01 16.88
CA LYS A 93 18.69 22.69 17.92
C LYS A 93 19.05 24.11 17.46
#